data_AF-A0A2T7BQ02-F1
#
_entry.id   AF-A0A2T7BQ02-F1
#
_cell.length_a   1.000
_cell.length_b   1.000
_cell.length_c   1.000
_cell.angle_alpha   90.00
_cell.angle_beta   90.00
_cell.angle_gamma   90.00
#
_symmetry.space_group_name_H-M   'P 1'
#
loop_
_entity.id
_entity.type
_entity.pdbx_description
1 polymer ?
#
loop_
_entity_poly.entity_id
_entity_poly.type
_entity_poly.pdbx_seq_one_letter_code
_entity_poly.pdbx_strand_id
1 'polypeptide(L)'
;MKIYISEEDLVQNVQQRFREAFPFLEIHFPLMGADKKVGSEVAPETPIDDIRMQHSFGWIDVDDSKTVEQLEREFMELFGLTVEIFRKGKNCYFSTKDTCYLPLREQNAIGGRSHQCTAQPPVEQPVKNLTPELPRASH
;
A
#
# COMPACT_ATOMS: atom_id res chain seq x y z
N MET A 1 16.45 11.37 -0.95
CA MET A 1 17.17 10.75 -2.09
C MET A 1 16.39 11.03 -3.38
N LYS A 2 16.88 10.75 -4.59
CA LYS A 2 16.08 11.00 -5.81
C LYS A 2 16.00 9.76 -6.70
N ILE A 3 14.83 9.49 -7.24
CA ILE A 3 14.59 8.43 -8.24
C ILE A 3 14.32 9.11 -9.59
N TYR A 4 15.01 8.69 -10.63
CA TYR A 4 14.69 9.12 -11.98
C TYR A 4 13.62 8.20 -12.57
N ILE A 5 12.53 8.79 -13.06
CA ILE A 5 11.43 8.10 -13.72
C ILE A 5 11.52 8.43 -15.21
N SER A 6 11.58 7.39 -16.04
CA SER A 6 11.61 7.50 -17.50
C SER A 6 10.62 6.55 -18.13
N GLU A 7 10.32 6.76 -19.40
CA GLU A 7 9.34 5.97 -20.16
C GLU A 7 9.76 4.51 -20.39
N GLU A 8 11.06 4.28 -20.60
CA GLU A 8 11.64 2.95 -20.78
C GLU A 8 11.87 2.21 -19.46
N ASP A 9 11.66 2.88 -18.32
CA ASP A 9 11.89 2.26 -17.03
C ASP A 9 10.80 1.21 -16.75
N LEU A 10 11.19 0.10 -16.12
CA LEU A 10 10.24 -0.94 -15.72
C LEU A 10 9.71 -0.64 -14.33
N VAL A 11 8.48 -1.07 -14.05
CA VAL A 11 7.88 -1.00 -12.71
C VAL A 11 8.83 -1.54 -11.64
N GLN A 12 9.44 -2.71 -11.89
CA GLN A 12 10.37 -3.32 -10.94
C GLN A 12 11.59 -2.47 -10.63
N ASN A 13 12.07 -1.68 -11.59
CA ASN A 13 13.24 -0.83 -11.39
C ASN A 13 12.92 0.31 -10.42
N VAL A 14 11.73 0.92 -10.57
CA VAL A 14 11.24 1.95 -9.65
C VAL A 14 11.04 1.36 -8.25
N GLN A 15 10.44 0.16 -8.17
CA GLN A 15 10.27 -0.56 -6.91
C GLN A 15 11.61 -0.86 -6.22
N GLN A 16 12.59 -1.33 -6.98
CA GLN A 16 13.91 -1.68 -6.46
C GLN A 16 14.64 -0.44 -5.93
N ARG A 17 14.68 0.66 -6.69
CA ARG A 17 15.33 1.92 -6.26
C ARG A 17 14.63 2.51 -5.04
N PHE A 18 13.31 2.40 -4.92
CA PHE A 18 12.58 2.84 -3.73
C PHE A 18 12.95 1.98 -2.50
N ARG A 19 13.00 0.65 -2.66
CA ARG A 19 13.36 -0.29 -1.59
C ARG A 19 14.80 -0.11 -1.10
N GLU A 20 15.72 0.33 -1.95
CA GLU A 20 17.09 0.65 -1.57
C GLU A 20 17.16 1.77 -0.52
N ALA A 21 16.25 2.74 -0.56
CA ALA A 21 16.15 3.78 0.46
C ALA A 21 15.27 3.40 1.65
N PHE A 22 14.20 2.63 1.41
CA PHE A 22 13.26 2.21 2.44
C PHE A 22 13.08 0.68 2.43
N PRO A 23 14.01 -0.08 3.05
CA PRO A 23 14.02 -1.55 2.97
C PRO A 23 12.78 -2.26 3.53
N PHE A 24 11.97 -1.56 4.32
CA PHE A 24 10.74 -2.06 4.93
C PHE A 24 9.47 -1.45 4.33
N LEU A 25 9.60 -0.67 3.25
CA LEU A 25 8.47 -0.16 2.47
C LEU A 25 8.52 -0.70 1.05
N GLU A 26 7.36 -0.76 0.42
CA GLU A 26 7.20 -1.09 -0.98
C GLU A 26 6.25 -0.12 -1.65
N ILE A 27 6.52 0.15 -2.93
CA ILE A 27 5.65 0.92 -3.81
C ILE A 27 4.92 -0.07 -4.73
N HIS A 28 3.60 0.02 -4.76
CA HIS A 28 2.72 -0.84 -5.53
C HIS A 28 2.07 -0.02 -6.63
N PHE A 29 1.96 -0.60 -7.82
CA PHE A 29 1.33 0.02 -8.98
C PHE A 29 -0.02 -0.68 -9.24
N PRO A 30 -1.14 -0.19 -8.68
CA PRO A 30 -2.43 -0.83 -8.86
C PRO A 30 -2.87 -0.75 -10.32
N LEU A 31 -3.44 -1.84 -10.82
CA LEU A 31 -4.06 -1.83 -12.14
C LEU A 31 -5.33 -0.97 -12.13
N MET A 32 -5.33 0.09 -12.93
CA MET A 32 -6.50 0.96 -13.12
C MET A 32 -7.49 0.34 -14.13
N GLY A 33 -8.81 0.51 -13.91
CA GLY A 33 -9.89 0.11 -14.84
C GLY A 33 -11.14 -0.46 -14.17
N ALA A 34 -12.31 -0.29 -14.79
CA ALA A 34 -13.62 -0.66 -14.23
C ALA A 34 -13.81 -2.16 -13.97
N ASP A 35 -13.13 -3.02 -14.74
CA ASP A 35 -13.30 -4.48 -14.68
C ASP A 35 -12.18 -5.20 -13.91
N LYS A 36 -11.32 -4.45 -13.21
CA LYS A 36 -10.16 -5.02 -12.54
C LYS A 36 -10.45 -5.36 -11.09
N LYS A 37 -9.97 -6.54 -10.66
CA LYS A 37 -10.10 -6.97 -9.27
C LYS A 37 -9.34 -6.00 -8.37
N VAL A 38 -9.98 -5.57 -7.28
CA VAL A 38 -9.34 -4.80 -6.21
C VAL A 38 -8.11 -5.56 -5.72
N GLY A 39 -6.96 -4.87 -5.64
CA GLY A 39 -5.68 -5.48 -5.25
C GLY A 39 -4.91 -6.17 -6.39
N SER A 40 -5.31 -5.97 -7.65
CA SER A 40 -4.51 -6.42 -8.80
C SER A 40 -3.40 -5.41 -9.10
N GLU A 41 -2.17 -5.90 -9.23
CA GLU A 41 -0.96 -5.10 -9.44
C GLU A 41 -0.46 -5.20 -10.88
N VAL A 42 0.15 -4.13 -11.37
CA VAL A 42 0.84 -4.11 -12.67
C VAL A 42 2.01 -5.10 -12.64
N ALA A 43 2.27 -5.76 -13.76
CA ALA A 43 3.37 -6.71 -13.83
C ALA A 43 4.73 -5.99 -13.65
N PRO A 44 5.71 -6.61 -12.97
CA PRO A 44 7.02 -5.98 -12.72
C PRO A 44 7.75 -5.55 -14.01
N GLU A 45 7.49 -6.26 -15.11
CA GLU A 45 8.10 -6.05 -16.43
C GLU A 45 7.34 -5.08 -17.32
N THR A 46 6.28 -4.46 -16.80
CA THR A 46 5.55 -3.43 -17.53
C THR A 46 6.37 -2.13 -17.57
N PRO A 47 6.60 -1.55 -18.76
CA PRO A 47 7.15 -0.20 -18.90
C PRO A 47 6.28 0.86 -18.22
N ILE A 48 6.91 1.87 -17.64
CA ILE A 48 6.19 3.01 -17.03
C ILE A 48 5.31 3.75 -18.06
N ASP A 49 5.72 3.80 -19.34
CA ASP A 49 4.93 4.43 -20.39
C ASP A 49 3.54 3.81 -20.59
N ASP A 50 3.39 2.50 -20.33
CA ASP A 50 2.13 1.78 -20.51
C ASP A 50 1.09 2.09 -19.42
N ILE A 51 1.52 2.66 -18.29
CA ILE A 51 0.67 2.85 -17.11
C ILE A 51 0.54 4.30 -16.66
N ARG A 52 1.34 5.21 -17.21
CA ARG A 52 1.31 6.63 -16.89
C ARG A 52 0.21 7.36 -17.66
N MET A 53 -0.49 8.28 -17.00
CA MET A 53 -1.47 9.16 -17.65
C MET A 53 -0.83 10.43 -18.23
N GLN A 54 0.40 10.75 -17.83
CA GLN A 54 1.12 11.94 -18.28
C GLN A 54 2.48 11.54 -18.84
N HIS A 55 2.76 11.91 -20.10
CA HIS A 55 4.01 11.58 -20.78
C HIS A 55 5.14 12.54 -20.37
N SER A 56 5.47 12.53 -19.08
CA SER A 56 6.57 13.28 -18.46
C SER A 56 7.61 12.33 -17.88
N PHE A 57 8.84 12.79 -17.80
CA PHE A 57 9.97 12.09 -17.20
C PHE A 57 10.75 13.08 -16.33
N GLY A 58 11.49 12.57 -15.34
CA GLY A 58 12.22 13.45 -14.44
C GLY A 58 12.55 12.80 -13.11
N TRP A 59 13.04 13.62 -12.20
CA TRP A 59 13.41 13.20 -10.86
C TRP A 59 12.24 13.40 -9.89
N ILE A 60 11.95 12.38 -9.09
CA ILE A 60 11.13 12.51 -7.89
C ILE A 60 12.02 12.48 -6.66
N ASP A 61 11.78 13.40 -5.74
CA ASP A 61 12.46 13.40 -4.45
C ASP A 61 11.75 12.42 -3.52
N VAL A 62 12.50 11.50 -2.94
CA VAL A 62 12.00 10.58 -1.93
C VAL A 62 12.79 10.89 -0.66
N ASP A 63 12.26 11.86 0.08
CA ASP A 63 12.86 12.39 1.30
C ASP A 63 12.25 11.73 2.54
N ASP A 64 13.07 11.53 3.57
CA ASP A 64 12.69 10.89 4.82
C ASP A 64 11.55 11.59 5.56
N SER A 65 11.44 12.93 5.42
CA SER A 65 10.41 13.74 6.06
C SER A 65 9.11 13.81 5.26
N LYS A 66 9.14 13.41 3.98
CA LYS A 66 7.96 13.37 3.12
C LYS A 66 6.97 12.35 3.65
N THR A 67 5.69 12.70 3.68
CA THR A 67 4.64 11.76 4.06
C THR A 67 4.33 10.82 2.89
N VAL A 68 3.71 9.66 3.19
CA VAL A 68 3.25 8.76 2.13
C VAL A 68 2.30 9.47 1.18
N GLU A 69 1.31 10.19 1.72
CA GLU A 69 0.32 10.90 0.91
C GLU A 69 0.97 11.95 0.00
N GLN A 70 2.01 12.65 0.48
CA GLN A 70 2.76 13.60 -0.35
C GLN A 70 3.48 12.89 -1.50
N LEU A 71 4.13 11.76 -1.24
CA LEU A 71 4.83 11.01 -2.26
C LEU A 71 3.85 10.44 -3.31
N GLU A 72 2.76 9.81 -2.89
CA GLU A 72 1.74 9.25 -3.77
C GLU A 72 1.12 10.34 -4.67
N ARG A 73 0.84 11.51 -4.09
CA ARG A 73 0.34 12.66 -4.85
C ARG A 73 1.37 13.19 -5.85
N GLU A 74 2.65 13.27 -5.49
CA GLU A 74 3.69 13.71 -6.42
C GLU A 74 3.86 12.74 -7.60
N PHE A 75 3.77 11.42 -7.38
CA PHE A 75 3.77 10.45 -8.48
C PHE A 75 2.62 10.69 -9.46
N MET A 76 1.43 10.97 -8.93
CA MET A 76 0.26 11.31 -9.72
C MET A 76 0.43 12.65 -10.47
N GLU A 77 0.84 13.71 -9.78
CA GLU A 77 0.91 15.07 -10.36
C GLU A 77 2.05 15.23 -11.37
N LEU A 78 3.19 14.56 -11.13
CA LEU A 78 4.38 14.72 -11.97
C LEU A 78 4.41 13.74 -13.13
N PHE A 79 3.86 12.54 -12.97
CA PHE A 79 3.98 11.45 -13.95
C PHE A 79 2.64 10.80 -14.30
N GLY A 80 1.53 11.20 -13.69
CA GLY A 80 0.24 10.51 -13.91
C GLY A 80 0.26 9.05 -13.47
N LEU A 81 1.08 8.71 -12.47
CA LEU A 81 1.22 7.36 -11.95
C LEU A 81 0.42 7.22 -10.65
N THR A 82 -0.56 6.32 -10.63
CA THR A 82 -1.16 5.87 -9.38
C THR A 82 -0.22 4.90 -8.70
N VAL A 83 0.17 5.22 -7.47
CA VAL A 83 1.00 4.35 -6.64
C VAL A 83 0.41 4.25 -5.24
N GLU A 84 0.67 3.13 -4.57
CA GLU A 84 0.32 2.92 -3.17
C GLU A 84 1.55 2.47 -2.39
N ILE A 85 1.76 3.03 -1.19
CA ILE A 85 2.85 2.61 -0.32
C ILE A 85 2.36 1.56 0.67
N PHE A 86 3.08 0.45 0.72
CA PHE A 86 2.87 -0.63 1.66
C PHE A 86 4.05 -0.77 2.61
N ARG A 87 3.77 -1.22 3.83
CA ARG A 87 4.77 -1.47 4.86
C ARG A 87 4.92 -2.96 5.08
N LYS A 88 6.16 -3.44 5.09
CA LYS A 88 6.50 -4.84 5.29
C LYS A 88 6.20 -5.29 6.72
N GLY A 89 5.49 -6.41 6.85
CA GLY A 89 5.42 -7.25 8.04
C GLY A 89 6.21 -8.55 7.84
N LYS A 90 6.27 -9.43 8.85
CA LYS A 90 7.06 -10.68 8.74
C LYS A 90 6.63 -11.57 7.56
N ASN A 91 5.32 -11.70 7.35
CA ASN A 91 4.72 -12.62 6.36
C ASN A 91 3.65 -11.95 5.48
N CYS A 92 3.53 -10.62 5.52
CA CYS A 92 2.51 -9.88 4.78
C CYS A 92 2.95 -8.43 4.57
N TYR A 93 2.18 -7.67 3.79
CA TYR A 93 2.30 -6.23 3.65
C TYR A 93 1.06 -5.54 4.19
N PHE A 94 1.26 -4.43 4.90
CA PHE A 94 0.19 -3.62 5.45
C PHE A 94 0.02 -2.36 4.60
N SER A 95 -1.21 -2.05 4.22
CA SER A 95 -1.52 -0.78 3.59
C SER A 95 -1.18 0.36 4.55
N THR A 96 -0.60 1.44 4.02
CA THR A 96 -0.30 2.63 4.82
C THR A 96 -1.40 3.69 4.76
N LYS A 97 -2.54 3.43 4.09
CA LYS A 97 -3.64 4.40 3.91
C LYS A 97 -4.09 5.08 5.21
N ASP A 98 -4.31 4.32 6.28
CA ASP A 98 -4.74 4.87 7.58
C ASP A 98 -3.62 5.61 8.34
N THR A 99 -2.39 5.57 7.83
CA THR A 99 -1.20 6.20 8.39
C THR A 99 -0.44 7.03 7.35
N CYS A 100 -1.10 7.44 6.27
CA CYS A 100 -0.46 8.07 5.11
C CYS A 100 0.15 9.45 5.44
N TYR A 101 -0.31 10.05 6.55
CA TYR A 101 0.20 11.30 7.11
C TYR A 101 1.57 11.14 7.82
N LEU A 102 2.03 9.91 8.09
CA LEU A 102 3.34 9.69 8.69
C LEU A 102 4.46 9.85 7.64
N PRO A 103 5.62 10.41 8.04
CA PRO A 103 6.81 10.45 7.20
C PRO A 103 7.29 9.05 6.78
N LEU A 104 7.89 8.96 5.58
CA LEU A 104 8.45 7.71 5.05
C LEU A 104 9.46 7.08 6.01
N ARG A 105 10.31 7.88 6.67
CA ARG A 105 11.25 7.38 7.68
C ARG A 105 10.55 6.67 8.84
N GLU A 106 9.42 7.20 9.28
CA GLU A 106 8.67 6.68 10.42
C GLU A 106 7.95 5.40 10.03
N GLN A 107 7.33 5.39 8.84
CA GLN A 107 6.73 4.21 8.24
C GLN A 107 7.75 3.07 8.11
N ASN A 108 8.93 3.37 7.58
CA ASN A 108 10.01 2.40 7.42
C ASN A 108 10.51 1.87 8.78
N ALA A 109 10.63 2.74 9.79
CA ALA A 109 10.99 2.33 11.14
C ALA A 109 9.93 1.43 11.80
N ILE A 110 8.63 1.70 11.58
CA ILE A 110 7.55 0.81 12.03
C ILE A 110 7.67 -0.56 11.35
N GLY A 111 7.97 -0.60 10.05
CA GLY A 111 8.18 -1.85 9.31
C GLY A 111 9.32 -2.67 9.88
N GLY A 112 10.47 -2.03 10.18
CA GLY A 112 11.62 -2.70 10.80
C GLY A 112 11.36 -3.24 12.22
N ARG A 113 10.40 -2.66 12.95
CA ARG A 113 9.98 -3.12 14.28
C ARG A 113 8.83 -4.13 14.25
N SER A 114 8.14 -4.27 13.12
CA SER A 114 6.90 -5.04 13.04
C SER A 114 7.14 -6.53 13.32
N HIS A 115 6.31 -7.09 14.21
CA HIS A 115 6.27 -8.52 14.46
C HIS A 115 5.15 -9.17 13.64
N GLN A 116 4.99 -10.49 13.78
CA GLN A 116 4.20 -11.37 12.91
C GLN A 116 2.84 -10.78 12.50
N CYS A 117 2.51 -10.91 11.22
CA CYS A 117 1.19 -10.58 10.70
C CYS A 117 0.21 -11.67 11.14
N THR A 118 -0.54 -11.45 12.21
CA THR A 118 -1.75 -12.21 12.44
C THR A 118 -2.84 -11.54 11.62
N ALA A 119 -3.10 -12.02 10.41
CA ALA A 119 -4.40 -11.80 9.81
C ALA A 119 -5.41 -12.39 10.79
N GLN A 120 -6.04 -11.56 11.63
CA GLN A 120 -7.17 -12.03 12.40
C GLN A 120 -8.29 -12.29 11.40
N PRO A 121 -8.82 -13.52 11.29
CA PRO A 121 -10.10 -13.69 10.63
C PRO A 121 -11.12 -12.77 11.33
N PRO A 122 -12.14 -12.26 10.63
CA PRO A 122 -13.15 -11.42 11.25
C PRO A 122 -13.65 -12.12 12.50
N VAL A 123 -13.51 -11.46 13.65
CA VAL A 123 -14.03 -11.98 14.91
C VAL A 123 -15.54 -12.03 14.75
N GLU A 124 -16.08 -13.22 14.48
CA GLU A 124 -17.50 -13.49 14.69
C GLU A 124 -17.79 -13.16 16.16
N GLN A 125 -18.51 -12.06 16.38
CA GLN A 125 -19.00 -11.74 17.71
C GLN A 125 -19.89 -12.91 18.16
N PRO A 126 -19.70 -13.45 19.38
CA PRO A 126 -20.57 -14.51 19.86
C PRO A 126 -21.99 -13.95 19.92
N VAL A 127 -22.88 -14.53 19.11
CA VAL A 127 -24.31 -14.29 19.22
C VAL A 127 -24.68 -14.71 20.64
N LYS A 128 -25.09 -13.74 21.46
CA LYS A 128 -25.60 -14.00 22.80
C LYS A 128 -26.82 -14.90 22.63
N ASN A 129 -26.69 -16.17 23.01
CA ASN A 129 -27.82 -17.09 23.07
C ASN A 129 -28.87 -16.50 24.01
N LEU A 130 -29.94 -15.93 23.46
CA LEU A 130 -31.19 -15.74 24.20
C LEU A 130 -31.82 -17.11 24.36
N THR A 131 -31.66 -17.70 25.54
CA THR A 131 -32.50 -18.81 25.99
C THR A 131 -33.94 -18.29 26.11
N PRO A 132 -34.94 -18.88 25.42
CA PRO A 132 -36.33 -18.56 25.70
C PRO A 132 -36.74 -19.25 27.00
N GLU A 133 -37.08 -18.48 28.03
CA GLU A 133 -37.74 -19.02 29.22
C GLU A 133 -39.13 -19.56 28.84
N LEU A 134 -39.34 -20.86 29.08
CA LEU A 134 -40.66 -21.49 29.00
C LEU A 134 -41.55 -21.00 30.16
N PRO A 135 -42.81 -20.59 29.90
CA PRO A 135 -43.71 -20.19 30.97
C PRO A 135 -44.09 -21.40 31.83
N ARG A 136 -43.92 -21.25 33.14
CA ARG A 136 -44.46 -22.19 34.15
C ARG A 136 -45.98 -22.20 34.05
N ALA A 137 -46.55 -23.37 33.77
CA ALA A 137 -47.97 -23.63 33.96
C ALA A 137 -48.31 -23.48 35.44
N SER A 138 -49.28 -22.62 35.74
CA SER A 138 -49.87 -22.50 37.07
C SER A 138 -50.93 -23.60 37.25
N HIS A 139 -50.91 -24.20 38.44
CA HIS A 139 -51.90 -25.16 38.94
C HIS A 139 -53.29 -24.54 39.07
#